data_AF-A0A960KS99-F1
#
_entry.id   AF-A0A960KS99-F1
#
_cell.length_a   1.000
_cell.length_b   1.000
_cell.length_c   1.000
_cell.angle_alpha   90.00
_cell.angle_beta   90.00
_cell.angle_gamma   90.00
#
_symmetry.space_group_name_H-M   'P 1'
#
loop_
_entity.id
_entity.type
_entity.pdbx_description
1 polymer ?
#
loop_
_entity_poly.entity_id
_entity_poly.type
_entity_poly.pdbx_seq_one_letter_code
_entity_poly.pdbx_strand_id
1 'polypeptide(L)'
;MFLRFGYAVGNVGLFGTLMIILIGHAITIPTALAVAEIATNLKVEGGGEYFIISRSFGTTIGAAIGISLYFSQAVSIAFYIIAFAEAFRPIFPWIESLTGFTPDPRMFSIPAVLGLLALMLTKGADVGVKALWGVVSVLAVSLVMFFLG
;
A
#
# COMPACT_ATOMS: atom_id res chain seq x y z
N MET A 1 -1.58 8.61 2.93
CA MET A 1 -1.07 9.91 3.44
C MET A 1 -1.70 11.08 2.69
N PHE A 2 -1.29 11.35 1.44
CA PHE A 2 -1.68 12.56 0.71
C PHE A 2 -3.20 12.79 0.55
N LEU A 3 -3.99 11.75 0.24
CA LEU A 3 -5.43 11.92 -0.03
C LEU A 3 -6.31 12.01 1.23
N ARG A 4 -5.92 11.37 2.34
CA ARG A 4 -6.83 11.13 3.49
C ARG A 4 -6.34 11.73 4.80
N PHE A 5 -5.07 12.11 4.91
CA PHE A 5 -4.54 12.69 6.14
C PHE A 5 -5.18 14.05 6.44
N GLY A 6 -5.25 14.95 5.46
CA GLY A 6 -5.92 16.24 5.62
C GLY A 6 -7.42 16.10 5.94
N TYR A 7 -8.10 15.13 5.33
CA TYR A 7 -9.49 14.80 5.65
C TYR A 7 -9.64 14.34 7.11
N ALA A 8 -8.76 13.47 7.60
CA ALA A 8 -8.79 13.04 9.00
C ALA A 8 -8.62 14.22 9.95
N VAL A 9 -7.60 15.06 9.73
CA VAL A 9 -7.38 16.28 10.55
C VAL A 9 -8.58 17.21 10.51
N GLY A 10 -9.22 17.38 9.35
CA GLY A 10 -10.40 18.21 9.19
C GLY A 10 -11.64 17.69 9.94
N ASN A 11 -11.80 16.38 10.11
CA ASN A 11 -12.99 15.79 10.73
C ASN A 11 -12.82 15.51 12.23
N VAL A 12 -11.67 14.97 12.65
CA VAL A 12 -11.42 14.59 14.06
C VAL A 12 -10.45 15.53 14.78
N GLY A 13 -10.00 16.59 14.10
CA GLY A 13 -9.04 17.55 14.62
C GLY A 13 -7.61 17.01 14.67
N LEU A 14 -6.66 17.90 15.01
CA LEU A 14 -5.24 17.55 15.15
C LEU A 14 -5.03 16.51 16.26
N PHE A 15 -5.59 16.76 17.45
CA PHE A 15 -5.41 15.86 18.60
C PHE A 15 -6.01 14.48 18.35
N GLY A 16 -7.23 14.40 17.79
CA GLY A 16 -7.86 13.13 17.43
C GLY A 16 -7.03 12.36 16.38
N THR A 17 -6.50 13.06 15.38
CA THR A 17 -5.62 12.45 14.38
C THR A 17 -4.33 11.90 15.01
N LEU A 18 -3.70 12.66 15.91
CA LEU A 18 -2.51 12.20 16.64
C LEU A 18 -2.80 10.95 17.48
N MET A 19 -3.94 10.89 18.16
CA MET A 19 -4.34 9.69 18.93
C MET A 19 -4.53 8.47 18.04
N ILE A 20 -5.16 8.62 16.87
CA ILE A 20 -5.31 7.52 15.89
C ILE A 20 -3.93 7.00 15.45
N ILE A 21 -2.99 7.91 15.17
CA ILE A 21 -1.61 7.54 14.78
C ILE A 21 -0.91 6.79 15.91
N LEU A 22 -1.04 7.25 17.16
CA LEU A 22 -0.41 6.60 18.31
C LEU A 22 -0.96 5.19 18.54
N ILE A 23 -2.28 5.00 18.45
CA ILE A 23 -2.91 3.68 18.55
C ILE A 23 -2.40 2.77 17.42
N GLY A 24 -2.28 3.29 16.19
CA GLY A 24 -1.71 2.54 15.08
C GLY A 24 -0.29 2.05 15.38
N HIS A 25 0.57 2.92 15.89
CA HIS A 25 1.95 2.57 16.27
C HIS A 25 2.02 1.62 17.47
N ALA A 26 1.08 1.72 18.41
CA ALA A 26 0.98 0.79 19.53
C ALA A 26 0.70 -0.66 19.08
N ILE A 27 0.12 -0.84 17.89
CA ILE A 27 -0.08 -2.16 17.29
C ILE A 27 1.13 -2.55 16.43
N THR A 28 1.58 -1.66 15.53
CA THR A 28 2.61 -2.01 14.53
C THR A 28 4.00 -2.20 15.12
N ILE A 29 4.39 -1.43 16.15
CA ILE A 29 5.73 -1.55 16.75
C ILE A 29 5.92 -2.91 17.42
N PRO A 30 5.03 -3.39 18.33
CA PRO A 30 5.16 -4.74 18.89
C PRO A 30 5.12 -5.84 17.83
N THR A 31 4.28 -5.71 16.79
CA THR A 31 4.24 -6.68 15.69
C THR A 31 5.58 -6.74 14.95
N ALA A 32 6.20 -5.58 14.67
CA ALA A 32 7.50 -5.53 14.00
C ALA A 32 8.61 -6.16 14.87
N LEU A 33 8.58 -5.94 16.19
CA LEU A 33 9.52 -6.56 17.13
C LEU A 33 9.36 -8.08 17.17
N ALA A 34 8.12 -8.59 17.20
CA ALA A 34 7.86 -10.02 17.13
C ALA A 34 8.37 -10.63 15.83
N VAL A 35 8.14 -9.98 14.68
CA VAL A 35 8.67 -10.43 13.38
C VAL A 35 10.20 -10.42 13.37
N ALA A 36 10.84 -9.42 13.97
CA ALA A 36 12.29 -9.36 14.09
C ALA A 36 12.84 -10.53 14.92
N GLU A 37 12.23 -10.85 16.06
CA GLU A 37 12.60 -12.01 16.88
C GLU A 37 12.52 -13.31 16.07
N ILE A 38 11.40 -13.54 15.38
CA ILE A 38 11.17 -14.72 14.54
C ILE A 38 12.25 -14.81 13.45
N ALA A 39 12.56 -13.69 12.79
CA ALA A 39 13.57 -13.64 11.73
C ALA A 39 14.99 -13.93 12.22
N THR A 40 15.29 -13.62 13.49
CA THR A 40 16.61 -13.90 14.09
C THR A 40 16.78 -15.32 14.62
N ASN A 41 15.69 -16.06 14.86
CA ASN A 41 15.73 -17.39 15.48
C ASN A 41 16.03 -18.53 14.49
N LEU A 42 16.00 -18.28 13.17
CA LEU A 42 16.25 -19.28 12.14
C LEU A 42 17.27 -18.79 11.10
N LYS A 43 18.06 -19.71 10.53
CA LYS A 43 18.78 -19.44 9.28
C LYS A 43 17.76 -19.25 8.18
N VAL A 44 17.54 -17.98 7.81
CA VAL A 44 16.65 -17.61 6.71
C VAL A 44 17.27 -18.13 5.41
N GLU A 45 16.75 -19.24 4.88
CA GLU A 45 17.03 -19.66 3.51
C GLU A 45 16.35 -18.68 2.52
N GLY A 46 16.45 -18.91 1.20
CA GLY A 46 15.86 -18.01 0.18
C GLY A 46 14.32 -17.92 0.18
N GLY A 47 13.64 -18.36 1.23
CA GLY A 47 12.19 -18.26 1.38
C GLY A 47 11.75 -16.90 1.93
N GLY A 48 10.60 -16.40 1.47
CA GLY A 48 10.01 -15.14 1.94
C GLY A 48 9.28 -15.23 3.29
N GLU A 49 8.40 -14.28 3.58
CA GLU A 49 7.69 -14.15 4.87
C GLU A 49 6.99 -15.44 5.32
N TYR A 50 6.24 -16.09 4.43
CA TYR A 50 5.53 -17.34 4.74
C TYR A 50 6.47 -18.49 5.14
N PHE A 51 7.65 -18.56 4.51
CA PHE A 51 8.64 -19.60 4.81
C PHE A 51 9.15 -19.45 6.24
N ILE A 52 9.45 -18.21 6.65
CA ILE A 52 9.93 -17.89 8.00
C ILE A 52 8.87 -18.26 9.05
N ILE A 53 7.61 -17.89 8.82
CA ILE A 53 6.51 -18.11 9.77
C ILE A 53 6.20 -19.61 9.92
N SER A 54 6.03 -20.32 8.80
CA SER A 54 5.67 -21.74 8.81
C SER A 54 6.74 -22.64 9.43
N ARG A 55 8.02 -22.25 9.36
CA ARG A 55 9.13 -22.95 10.02
C ARG A 55 9.24 -22.64 11.51
N SER A 56 8.84 -21.44 11.93
CA SER A 56 8.92 -21.01 13.33
C SER A 56 7.74 -21.51 14.17
N PHE A 57 6.52 -21.47 13.62
CA PHE A 57 5.29 -21.82 14.34
C PHE A 57 4.64 -23.14 13.91
N GLY A 58 5.24 -23.83 12.94
CA GLY A 58 4.66 -25.02 12.33
C GLY A 58 3.63 -24.69 11.24
N THR A 59 3.25 -25.73 10.49
CA THR A 59 2.46 -25.60 9.26
C THR A 59 1.03 -25.12 9.50
N THR A 60 0.37 -25.55 10.57
CA THR A 60 -1.02 -25.17 10.87
C THR A 60 -1.16 -23.67 11.19
N ILE A 61 -0.31 -23.15 12.08
CA ILE A 61 -0.30 -21.73 12.43
C ILE A 61 0.20 -20.90 11.24
N GLY A 62 1.25 -21.37 10.57
CA GLY A 62 1.78 -20.72 9.36
C GLY A 62 0.75 -20.58 8.25
N ALA A 63 -0.06 -21.61 7.99
CA ALA A 63 -1.11 -21.58 6.98
C ALA A 63 -2.22 -20.57 7.34
N ALA A 64 -2.67 -20.55 8.60
CA ALA A 64 -3.69 -19.60 9.05
C ALA A 64 -3.24 -18.14 8.89
N ILE A 65 -2.00 -17.84 9.31
CA ILE A 65 -1.40 -16.51 9.16
C ILE A 65 -1.19 -16.19 7.67
N GLY A 66 -0.66 -17.13 6.89
CA GLY A 66 -0.38 -16.95 5.47
C GLY A 66 -1.63 -16.63 4.64
N ILE A 67 -2.73 -17.34 4.87
CA ILE A 67 -4.01 -17.08 4.20
C ILE A 67 -4.54 -15.69 4.59
N SER A 68 -4.45 -15.33 5.87
CA SER A 68 -4.89 -14.02 6.37
C SER A 68 -4.08 -12.87 5.74
N LEU A 69 -2.75 -13.02 5.66
CA LEU A 69 -1.87 -12.06 5.01
C LEU A 69 -2.18 -11.96 3.51
N TYR A 70 -2.38 -13.08 2.82
CA TYR A 70 -2.75 -13.07 1.39
C TYR A 70 -4.03 -12.25 1.14
N PHE A 71 -5.10 -12.49 1.92
CA PHE A 71 -6.34 -11.72 1.78
C PHE A 71 -6.14 -10.25 2.12
N SER A 72 -5.37 -9.94 3.17
CA SER A 72 -5.04 -8.56 3.53
C SER A 72 -4.33 -7.84 2.38
N GLN A 73 -3.37 -8.49 1.72
CA GLN A 73 -2.67 -7.91 0.57
C GLN A 73 -3.58 -7.75 -0.65
N ALA A 74 -4.42 -8.74 -0.96
CA ALA A 74 -5.37 -8.68 -2.07
C ALA A 74 -6.35 -7.50 -1.91
N VAL A 75 -6.89 -7.31 -0.70
CA VAL A 75 -7.76 -6.18 -0.38
C VAL A 75 -6.99 -4.85 -0.41
N SER A 76 -5.75 -4.83 0.06
CA SER A 76 -4.91 -3.63 0.02
C SER A 76 -4.65 -3.15 -1.41
N ILE A 77 -4.38 -4.06 -2.35
CA ILE A 77 -4.23 -3.72 -3.78
C ILE A 77 -5.49 -3.03 -4.30
N ALA A 78 -6.69 -3.53 -3.95
CA ALA A 78 -7.94 -2.89 -4.37
C ALA A 78 -8.06 -1.46 -3.82
N PHE A 79 -7.75 -1.23 -2.54
CA PHE A 79 -7.76 0.11 -1.95
C PHE A 79 -6.74 1.05 -2.60
N TYR A 80 -5.52 0.57 -2.88
CA TYR A 80 -4.50 1.37 -3.53
C TYR A 80 -4.89 1.78 -4.95
N ILE A 81 -5.52 0.88 -5.71
CA ILE A 81 -6.02 1.17 -7.06
C ILE A 81 -7.16 2.19 -7.05
N ILE A 82 -8.10 2.06 -6.11
CA ILE A 82 -9.19 3.04 -5.96
C ILE A 82 -8.61 4.41 -5.60
N ALA A 83 -7.67 4.47 -4.65
CA ALA A 83 -7.01 5.70 -4.26
C ALA A 83 -6.20 6.31 -5.42
N PHE A 84 -5.53 5.48 -6.22
CA PHE A 84 -4.82 5.91 -7.42
C PHE A 84 -5.76 6.58 -8.42
N ALA A 85 -6.91 5.95 -8.71
CA ALA A 85 -7.92 6.53 -9.58
C ALA A 85 -8.51 7.84 -9.03
N GLU A 86 -8.75 7.90 -7.72
CA GLU A 86 -9.26 9.08 -7.04
C GLU A 86 -8.31 10.28 -7.16
N ALA A 87 -7.00 10.04 -7.24
CA ALA A 87 -5.99 11.09 -7.40
C ALA A 87 -6.11 11.88 -8.72
N PHE A 88 -6.81 11.34 -9.73
CA PHE A 88 -7.04 12.03 -11.01
C PHE A 88 -8.25 12.96 -11.00
N ARG A 89 -9.07 12.96 -9.94
CA ARG A 89 -10.27 13.81 -9.84
C ARG A 89 -10.04 15.29 -10.15
N PRO A 90 -8.92 15.93 -9.75
CA PRO A 90 -8.68 17.34 -10.09
C PRO A 90 -8.67 17.64 -11.59
N ILE A 91 -8.43 16.64 -12.44
CA ILE A 91 -8.37 16.77 -13.91
C ILE A 91 -9.76 16.58 -14.55
N PHE A 92 -10.74 16.05 -13.82
CA PHE A 92 -12.06 15.70 -14.38
C PHE A 92 -12.83 16.88 -14.97
N PRO A 93 -12.88 18.07 -14.32
CA PRO A 93 -13.57 19.23 -14.89
C PRO A 93 -13.00 19.65 -16.24
N TRP A 94 -11.68 19.49 -16.42
CA TRP A 94 -11.01 19.79 -17.68
C TRP A 94 -11.41 18.79 -18.77
N ILE A 95 -11.45 17.49 -18.47
CA ILE A 95 -11.89 16.44 -19.41
C ILE A 95 -13.36 16.64 -19.79
N GLU A 96 -14.22 16.96 -18.82
CA GLU A 96 -15.64 17.22 -19.05
C GLU A 96 -15.84 18.41 -19.98
N SER A 97 -15.08 19.49 -19.80
CA SER A 97 -15.15 20.68 -20.66
C SER A 97 -14.79 20.41 -22.13
N LEU A 98 -13.93 19.41 -22.38
CA LEU A 98 -13.47 19.06 -23.72
C LEU A 98 -14.35 18.01 -24.41
N THR A 99 -14.89 17.07 -23.63
CA THR A 99 -15.57 15.87 -24.16
C THR A 99 -17.08 15.89 -23.95
N GLY A 100 -17.59 16.76 -23.07
CA GLY A 100 -18.99 16.79 -22.65
C GLY A 100 -19.42 15.58 -21.81
N PHE A 101 -18.48 14.71 -21.41
CA PHE A 101 -18.74 13.50 -20.63
C PHE A 101 -18.16 13.63 -19.22
N THR A 102 -18.92 13.21 -18.21
CA THR A 102 -18.50 13.21 -16.81
C THR A 102 -17.59 11.99 -16.53
N PRO A 103 -16.28 12.18 -16.27
CA PRO A 103 -15.38 11.06 -16.06
C PRO A 103 -15.67 10.33 -14.74
N ASP A 104 -15.60 8.99 -14.76
CA ASP A 104 -15.68 8.14 -13.56
C ASP A 104 -14.26 7.67 -13.18
N PRO A 105 -13.86 7.66 -11.88
CA PRO A 105 -12.58 7.09 -11.45
C PRO A 105 -12.30 5.68 -11.99
N ARG A 106 -13.33 4.88 -12.27
CA ARG A 106 -13.20 3.53 -12.86
C ARG A 106 -12.48 3.52 -14.20
N MET A 107 -12.55 4.62 -14.96
CA MET A 107 -11.84 4.77 -16.23
C MET A 107 -10.32 4.73 -16.06
N PHE A 108 -9.80 5.12 -14.90
CA PHE A 108 -8.37 5.02 -14.58
C PHE A 108 -8.04 3.72 -13.84
N SER A 109 -8.91 3.26 -12.94
CA SER A 109 -8.63 2.06 -12.13
C SER A 109 -8.58 0.77 -12.96
N ILE A 110 -9.53 0.59 -13.90
CA ILE A 110 -9.62 -0.66 -14.67
C ILE A 110 -8.39 -0.84 -15.58
N PRO A 111 -7.99 0.14 -16.41
CA PRO A 111 -6.77 0.02 -17.20
C PRO A 111 -5.51 -0.15 -16.35
N ALA A 112 -5.42 0.52 -15.19
CA ALA A 112 -4.28 0.37 -14.29
C ALA A 112 -4.14 -1.07 -13.76
N VAL A 113 -5.24 -1.70 -13.34
CA VAL A 113 -5.23 -3.11 -12.89
C VAL A 113 -4.88 -4.06 -14.03
N LEU A 114 -5.47 -3.88 -15.21
CA LEU A 114 -5.16 -4.70 -16.38
C LEU A 114 -3.69 -4.56 -16.78
N GLY A 115 -3.15 -3.34 -16.75
CA GLY A 115 -1.74 -3.07 -17.03
C GLY A 115 -0.81 -3.71 -16.00
N LEU A 116 -1.13 -3.63 -14.70
CA LEU A 116 -0.36 -4.28 -13.65
C LEU A 116 -0.40 -5.80 -13.76
N LEU A 117 -1.58 -6.39 -14.04
CA LEU A 117 -1.72 -7.82 -14.28
C LEU A 117 -0.88 -8.26 -15.48
N ALA A 118 -0.96 -7.54 -16.61
CA ALA A 118 -0.17 -7.82 -17.79
C ALA A 118 1.34 -7.73 -17.51
N LEU A 119 1.79 -6.71 -16.75
CA LEU A 119 3.19 -6.54 -16.38
C LEU A 119 3.67 -7.70 -15.49
N MET A 120 2.89 -8.09 -14.49
CA MET A 120 3.24 -9.19 -13.59
C MET A 120 3.28 -10.54 -14.31
N LEU A 121 2.34 -10.81 -15.21
CA LEU A 121 2.32 -12.06 -15.99
C LEU A 121 3.46 -12.17 -16.99
N THR A 122 3.93 -11.05 -17.55
CA THR A 122 4.94 -11.06 -18.62
C THR A 122 6.38 -10.91 -18.11
N LYS A 123 6.61 -10.05 -17.10
CA LYS A 123 7.97 -9.73 -16.63
C LYS A 123 8.26 -10.18 -15.20
N GLY A 124 7.27 -10.73 -14.49
CA GLY A 124 7.42 -11.20 -13.12
C GLY A 124 7.65 -10.08 -12.09
N ALA A 125 7.89 -10.48 -10.85
CA ALA A 125 7.98 -9.58 -9.70
C ALA A 125 9.29 -8.75 -9.63
N ASP A 126 10.36 -9.20 -10.31
CA ASP A 126 11.67 -8.54 -10.27
C ASP A 126 11.64 -7.10 -10.80
N VAL A 127 10.74 -6.82 -11.76
CA VAL A 127 10.53 -5.46 -12.25
C VAL A 127 9.98 -4.54 -11.16
N GLY A 128 9.13 -5.08 -10.28
CA GLY A 128 8.58 -4.34 -9.14
C GLY A 128 9.67 -3.87 -8.18
N VAL A 129 10.65 -4.74 -7.88
CA VAL A 129 11.78 -4.38 -6.99
C VAL A 129 12.63 -3.27 -7.58
N LYS A 130 12.87 -3.27 -8.89
CA LYS A 130 13.60 -2.18 -9.57
C LYS A 130 12.78 -0.88 -9.60
N ALA A 131 11.48 -0.99 -9.88
CA ALA A 131 10.57 0.16 -9.90
C ALA A 131 10.45 0.84 -8.52
N LEU A 132 10.58 0.07 -7.43
CA LEU A 132 10.50 0.57 -6.06
C LEU A 132 11.44 1.74 -5.80
N TRP A 133 12.68 1.68 -6.30
CA TRP A 133 13.65 2.78 -6.13
C TRP A 133 13.17 4.09 -6.77
N GLY A 134 12.51 4.00 -7.93
CA GLY A 134 11.88 5.16 -8.56
C GLY A 134 10.72 5.70 -7.73
N VAL A 135 9.85 4.82 -7.23
CA VAL A 135 8.71 5.18 -6.38
C VAL A 135 9.17 5.88 -5.10
N VAL A 136 10.16 5.31 -4.40
CA VAL A 136 10.72 5.91 -3.18
C VAL A 136 11.30 7.29 -3.45
N SER A 137 11.99 7.46 -4.57
CA SER A 137 12.55 8.77 -4.97
C SER A 137 11.44 9.80 -5.18
N VAL A 138 10.39 9.45 -5.92
CA VAL A 138 9.23 10.34 -6.14
C VAL A 138 8.52 10.69 -4.83
N LEU A 139 8.36 9.71 -3.93
CA LEU A 139 7.75 9.93 -2.63
C LEU A 139 8.58 10.87 -1.75
N ALA A 140 9.90 10.71 -1.74
CA ALA A 140 10.81 11.58 -1.00
C ALA A 140 10.72 13.02 -1.51
N VAL A 141 10.79 13.22 -2.83
CA VAL A 141 10.63 14.55 -3.46
C VAL A 141 9.27 15.16 -3.12
N SER A 142 8.19 14.38 -3.23
CA SER A 142 6.83 14.84 -2.93
C SER A 142 6.69 15.28 -1.47
N LEU A 143 7.34 14.58 -0.54
CA LEU A 143 7.32 14.93 0.88
C LEU A 143 8.09 16.23 1.15
N VAL A 144 9.26 16.41 0.52
CA VAL A 144 10.03 17.65 0.62
C VAL A 144 9.22 18.83 0.09
N MET A 145 8.62 18.69 -1.09
CA MET A 145 7.77 19.73 -1.68
C MET A 145 6.61 20.08 -0.74
N PHE A 146 5.92 19.07 -0.21
CA PHE A 146 4.82 19.28 0.74
C PHE A 146 5.21 20.11 1.97
N PHE A 147 6.43 19.93 2.50
CA PHE A 147 6.91 20.72 3.64
C PHE A 147 7.42 22.12 3.28
N LEU A 148 7.78 22.36 2.01
CA LEU A 148 8.20 23.67 1.51
C LEU A 148 7.01 24.59 1.21
N GLY A 149 5.82 24.02 0.95
CA GLY A 149 4.59 24.74 0.62
C GLY A 149 4.24 24.62 -0.86
#